data_AF-A0A2V8N6Y7-F1
#
_entry.id   AF-A0A2V8N6Y7-F1
#
_cell.length_a   1.000
_cell.length_b   1.000
_cell.length_c   1.000
_cell.angle_alpha   90.00
_cell.angle_beta   90.00
_cell.angle_gamma   90.00
#
_symmetry.space_group_name_H-M   'P 1'
#
loop_
_entity.id
_entity.type
_entity.pdbx_description
1 polymer ?
#
loop_
_entity_poly.entity_id
_entity_poly.type
_entity_poly.pdbx_seq_one_letter_code
_entity_poly.pdbx_strand_id
1 'polypeptide(L)' 'MAYCPEIPGANGQGRTREEARQNLADAIALILEDRREDSLRGLPPDVEKEIVVVAP' A
#
# COMPACT_ATOMS: atom_id res chain seq x y z
N MET A 1 -0.83 14.45 -12.41
CA MET A 1 -1.49 13.31 -11.74
C MET A 1 -0.73 12.04 -12.08
N ALA A 2 -0.67 11.09 -11.14
CA ALA A 2 -0.02 9.79 -11.28
C ALA A 2 -0.94 8.71 -10.70
N TYR A 3 -0.89 7.50 -11.27
CA TYR A 3 -1.75 6.38 -10.91
C TYR A 3 -0.98 5.06 -10.99
N CYS A 4 -1.40 4.06 -10.19
CA CYS A 4 -0.85 2.70 -10.18
C CYS A 4 -1.99 1.70 -10.46
N PRO A 5 -2.05 1.09 -11.66
CA PRO A 5 -3.11 0.14 -12.01
C PRO A 5 -3.19 -1.07 -11.07
N GLU A 6 -2.05 -1.51 -10.52
CA GLU A 6 -1.95 -2.62 -9.58
C GLU A 6 -2.60 -2.29 -8.22
N ILE A 7 -2.69 -1.00 -7.87
CA ILE A 7 -3.30 -0.51 -6.63
C ILE A 7 -4.42 0.49 -6.97
N PRO A 8 -5.62 0.02 -7.35
CA PRO A 8 -6.76 0.89 -7.62
C PRO A 8 -7.09 1.78 -6.41
N GLY A 9 -7.29 3.08 -6.66
CA GLY A 9 -7.55 4.09 -5.63
C GLY A 9 -6.32 4.87 -5.17
N ALA A 10 -5.10 4.40 -5.45
CA ALA A 10 -3.89 5.17 -5.22
C ALA A 10 -3.75 6.29 -6.26
N ASN A 11 -3.91 7.53 -5.82
CA ASN A 11 -3.90 8.71 -6.69
C ASN A 11 -2.83 9.70 -6.23
N GLY A 12 -1.80 9.89 -7.06
CA GLY A 12 -0.75 10.87 -6.83
C GLY A 12 -1.03 12.20 -7.53
N GLN A 13 -0.84 13.31 -6.83
CA GLN A 13 -0.98 14.67 -7.34
C GLN A 13 0.19 15.55 -6.88
N GLY A 14 0.54 16.54 -7.70
CA GLY A 14 1.66 17.42 -7.46
C GLY A 14 1.81 18.43 -8.60
N ARG A 15 2.51 19.52 -8.32
CA ARG A 15 2.88 20.55 -9.31
C ARG A 15 4.04 20.08 -10.19
N THR A 16 4.84 19.15 -9.68
CA THR A 16 5.94 18.51 -10.41
C THR A 16 5.75 17.00 -10.52
N ARG A 17 6.54 16.36 -11.40
CA ARG A 17 6.56 14.90 -11.54
C ARG A 17 7.00 14.22 -10.24
N GLU A 18 8.07 14.72 -9.63
CA GLU A 18 8.60 14.22 -8.36
C GLU A 18 7.57 14.31 -7.23
N GLU A 19 6.86 15.44 -7.11
CA GLU A 19 5.78 15.60 -6.12
C GLU A 19 4.65 14.60 -6.38
N ALA A 20 4.17 14.48 -7.62
CA ALA A 20 3.12 13.52 -7.94
C ALA A 20 3.55 12.06 -7.72
N ARG A 21 4.83 11.73 -7.93
CA ARG A 21 5.39 10.40 -7.67
C ARG A 21 5.49 10.11 -6.18
N GLN A 22 5.96 11.07 -5.38
CA GLN A 22 6.03 10.90 -3.93
C GLN A 22 4.63 10.75 -3.35
N ASN A 23 3.71 11.62 -3.74
CA ASN A 23 2.32 11.54 -3.29
C ASN A 23 1.63 10.23 -3.72
N LEU A 24 1.93 9.71 -4.92
CA LEU A 24 1.45 8.37 -5.33
C LEU A 24 2.00 7.27 -4.40
N ALA A 25 3.29 7.32 -4.06
CA ALA A 25 3.90 6.34 -3.17
C ALA A 25 3.27 6.37 -1.77
N ASP A 26 2.99 7.56 -1.24
CA ASP A 26 2.30 7.72 0.04
C ASP A 26 0.87 7.15 -0.03
N ALA A 27 0.13 7.40 -1.12
CA ALA A 27 -1.20 6.85 -1.32
C ALA A 27 -1.20 5.31 -1.42
N ILE A 28 -0.21 4.73 -2.10
CA ILE A 28 -0.03 3.26 -2.15
C ILE A 28 0.23 2.71 -0.75
N ALA A 29 1.14 3.34 0.01
CA ALA A 29 1.48 2.91 1.36
C ALA A 29 0.26 2.89 2.27
N LEU A 30 -0.53 3.96 2.26
CA LEU A 30 -1.77 4.07 3.06
C LEU A 30 -2.78 2.97 2.72
N ILE A 31 -2.98 2.68 1.43
CA ILE A 31 -3.92 1.63 1.00
C ILE A 31 -3.43 0.24 1.43
N LEU A 32 -2.12 -0.02 1.32
CA LEU A 32 -1.56 -1.31 1.73
C LEU A 32 -1.60 -1.49 3.25
N GLU A 33 -1.40 -0.42 4.01
CA GLU A 33 -1.55 -0.40 5.46
C GLU A 33 -2.99 -0.70 5.88
N ASP A 34 -3.98 0.04 5.35
CA ASP A 34 -5.40 -0.19 5.62
C ASP A 34 -5.82 -1.64 5.30
N ARG A 35 -5.43 -2.15 4.13
CA ARG A 35 -5.69 -3.55 3.75
C ARG A 35 -5.04 -4.55 4.71
N ARG A 36 -3.84 -4.26 5.20
CA ARG A 36 -3.14 -5.12 6.16
C ARG A 36 -3.86 -5.10 7.51
N GLU A 37 -4.25 -3.93 8.00
CA GLU A 37 -5.01 -3.80 9.24
C GLU A 37 -6.37 -4.51 9.16
N ASP A 38 -7.10 -4.34 8.07
CA ASP A 38 -8.38 -5.02 7.83
C ASP A 38 -8.20 -6.54 7.78
N SER A 39 -7.17 -7.03 7.08
CA SER A 39 -6.85 -8.46 7.00
C SER A 39 -6.45 -9.07 8.34
N LEU A 40 -5.91 -8.26 9.26
CA LEU A 40 -5.53 -8.70 10.61
C LEU A 40 -6.68 -8.60 11.63
N ARG A 41 -7.80 -7.99 11.25
CA ARG A 41 -8.94 -7.77 12.15
C ARG A 41 -9.57 -9.10 12.55
N GLY A 42 -9.72 -9.31 13.86
CA GLY A 42 -10.36 -10.51 14.41
C GLY A 42 -9.45 -11.73 14.52
N LEU A 43 -8.17 -11.61 14.17
CA LEU A 43 -7.20 -12.67 14.44
C LEU A 43 -6.89 -12.78 15.94
N PRO A 44 -6.62 -13.99 16.44
CA PRO A 44 -6.07 -14.20 17.78
C PRO A 44 -4.76 -13.39 18.01
N PRO A 45 -4.45 -13.00 19.26
CA PRO A 45 -3.26 -12.21 19.55
C PRO A 45 -1.95 -13.00 19.35
N ASP A 46 -2.01 -14.33 19.36
CA ASP A 46 -0.89 -15.26 19.26
C ASP A 46 -0.63 -15.77 17.84
N VAL A 47 -1.25 -15.16 16.82
CA VAL A 47 -0.96 -15.50 15.42
C VAL A 47 0.50 -15.17 15.05
N GLU A 48 1.17 -16.12 14.41
CA GLU A 48 2.51 -15.94 13.86
C GLU A 48 2.45 -15.08 12.58
N LYS A 49 3.39 -14.15 12.45
CA LYS A 49 3.50 -13.24 11.31
C LYS A 49 4.91 -13.34 10.74
N GLU A 50 5.01 -13.79 9.50
CA GLU A 50 6.29 -13.96 8.81
C GLU A 50 6.23 -13.36 7.41
N ILE A 51 7.39 -12.94 6.89
CA ILE A 51 7.55 -12.58 5.47
C ILE A 51 7.87 -13.85 4.70
N VAL A 52 7.01 -14.22 3.76
CA VAL A 52 7.23 -15.37 2.88
C VAL A 52 7.88 -14.90 1.58
N VAL A 53 9.03 -15.46 1.24
CA VAL A 53 9.73 -15.21 -0.03
C VAL A 53 9.38 -16.31 -1.02
N VAL A 54 8.79 -15.94 -2.16
CA VAL A 54 8.46 -16.86 -3.25
C VAL A 54 9.53 -16.70 -4.33
N ALA A 55 10.19 -17.81 -4.70
CA ALA A 55 11.11 -17.81 -5.84
C ALA A 55 10.32 -17.62 -7.15
N PRO A 56 10.88 -16.89 -8.13
CA PRO A 56 10.23 -16.64 -9.42
C PRO A 56 10.01 -17.90 -10.26
#